data_AF-A0A7J8JTK6-F1
#
_entry.id   AF-A0A7J8JTK6-F1
#
_cell.length_a   1.000
_cell.length_b   1.000
_cell.length_c   1.000
_cell.angle_alpha   90.00
_cell.angle_beta   90.00
_cell.angle_gamma   90.00
#
_symmetry.space_group_name_H-M   'P 1'
#
loop_
_entity.id
_entity.type
_entity.pdbx_description
1 polymer ?
#
loop_
_entity_poly.entity_id
_entity_poly.type
_entity_poly.pdbx_seq_one_letter_code
_entity_poly.pdbx_strand_id
1 'polypeptide(L)'
;MNMMHVISIPYSLMKVNPLSWIQKVCQYKAKVACVKSRDMHWALVAHRDQRDINLSSLRMLIVADGANPWSISSCDAFLNVFQSKGLRQEVICPCASSPEALTVAIRRYCHMLTVDSRGRALIKPEGRPGNQSSSP
;
A
#
# COMPACT_ATOMS: atom_id res chain seq x y z
N MET A 1 23.66 -17.03 -2.44
CA MET A 1 22.53 -17.12 -1.48
C MET A 1 21.93 -15.72 -1.33
N ASN A 2 20.62 -15.57 -1.57
CA ASN A 2 19.94 -14.29 -1.37
C ASN A 2 19.83 -14.01 0.14
N MET A 3 20.63 -13.06 0.64
CA MET A 3 20.61 -12.61 2.04
C MET A 3 19.33 -11.81 2.33
N MET A 4 18.22 -12.49 2.60
CA MET A 4 16.98 -11.87 3.03
C MET A 4 17.01 -11.63 4.54
N HIS A 5 17.22 -10.37 4.94
CA HIS A 5 17.14 -9.95 6.34
C HIS A 5 15.71 -9.55 6.68
N VAL A 6 15.06 -10.33 7.54
CA VAL A 6 13.66 -10.12 7.95
C VAL A 6 13.60 -9.45 9.32
N ILE A 7 12.85 -8.36 9.42
CA ILE A 7 12.62 -7.63 10.67
C ILE A 7 11.11 -7.64 10.93
N SER A 8 10.70 -8.30 12.01
CA SER A 8 9.30 -8.33 12.44
C SER A 8 9.07 -7.30 13.54
N ILE A 9 8.05 -6.46 13.37
CA ILE A 9 7.66 -5.47 14.38
C ILE A 9 6.52 -6.06 15.20
N PRO A 10 6.70 -6.30 16.51
CA PRO A 10 5.65 -6.89 17.32
C PRO A 10 4.48 -5.93 17.47
N TYR A 11 3.26 -6.46 17.40
CA TYR A 11 2.05 -5.66 17.45
C TYR A 11 1.89 -4.90 18.78
N SER A 12 2.44 -5.43 19.89
CA SER A 12 2.50 -4.74 21.18
C SER A 12 3.25 -3.40 21.08
N LEU A 13 4.33 -3.33 20.31
CA LEU A 13 5.06 -2.09 20.05
C LEU A 13 4.25 -1.14 19.16
N MET A 14 3.57 -1.67 18.13
CA MET A 14 2.75 -0.87 17.23
C MET A 14 1.54 -0.25 17.92
N LYS A 15 0.99 -0.89 18.96
CA LYS A 15 -0.09 -0.32 19.77
C LYS A 15 0.35 0.95 20.52
N VAL A 16 1.57 0.97 21.03
CA VAL A 16 2.12 2.11 21.79
C VAL A 16 2.68 3.17 20.83
N ASN A 17 3.33 2.75 19.75
CA ASN A 17 3.89 3.61 18.72
C ASN A 17 3.53 3.08 17.32
N PRO A 18 2.45 3.59 16.70
CA PRO A 18 2.01 3.18 15.36
C PRO A 18 3.01 3.47 14.25
N LEU A 19 3.95 4.38 14.46
CA LEU A 19 5.00 4.72 13.48
C LEU A 19 6.23 3.81 13.58
N SER A 20 6.30 2.96 14.60
CA SER A 20 7.48 2.09 14.83
C SER A 20 7.90 1.31 13.59
N TRP A 21 6.96 0.82 12.78
CA TRP A 21 7.28 0.11 11.55
C TRP A 21 7.87 1.04 10.46
N ILE A 22 7.34 2.25 10.29
CA ILE A 22 7.88 3.26 9.36
C ILE A 22 9.28 3.67 9.78
N GLN A 23 9.48 3.92 11.08
CA GLN A 23 10.78 4.26 11.65
C GLN A 23 11.80 3.16 11.37
N LYS A 24 11.38 1.88 11.46
CA LYS A 24 12.23 0.72 11.15
C LYS A 24 12.52 0.59 9.65
N VAL A 25 11.56 0.90 8.78
CA VAL A 25 11.81 1.01 7.34
C VAL A 25 12.88 2.06 7.05
N CYS A 26 12.78 3.24 7.64
CA CYS A 26 13.78 4.30 7.50
C CYS A 26 15.15 3.88 8.06
N GLN A 27 15.17 3.31 9.27
CA GLN A 27 16.38 2.90 9.98
C GLN A 27 17.18 1.83 9.20
N TYR A 28 16.48 0.81 8.70
CA TYR A 28 17.11 -0.32 8.02
C TYR A 28 17.11 -0.20 6.48
N LYS A 29 16.61 0.92 5.94
CA LYS A 29 16.43 1.15 4.49
C LYS A 29 15.75 -0.06 3.82
N ALA A 30 14.65 -0.51 4.44
CA ALA A 30 13.96 -1.72 4.01
C ALA A 30 13.43 -1.57 2.56
N LYS A 31 13.65 -2.59 1.73
CA LYS A 31 13.20 -2.58 0.33
C LYS A 31 11.77 -3.08 0.17
N VAL A 32 11.34 -3.97 1.06
CA VAL A 32 10.01 -4.58 1.06
C VAL A 32 9.43 -4.45 2.45
N ALA A 33 8.19 -3.98 2.55
CA ALA A 33 7.41 -3.98 3.78
C ALA A 33 6.06 -4.64 3.53
N CYS A 34 5.54 -5.37 4.52
CA CYS A 34 4.21 -5.97 4.48
C CYS A 34 3.41 -5.41 5.65
N VAL A 35 2.24 -4.84 5.36
CA VAL A 35 1.40 -4.13 6.35
C VAL A 35 -0.07 -4.42 6.10
N LYS A 36 -0.89 -4.24 7.15
CA LYS A 36 -2.35 -4.20 6.99
C LYS A 36 -2.80 -2.79 6.62
N SER A 37 -3.93 -2.64 5.96
CA SER A 37 -4.47 -1.30 5.65
C SER A 37 -4.75 -0.48 6.91
N ARG A 38 -5.10 -1.17 8.00
CA ARG A 38 -5.24 -0.57 9.34
C ARG A 38 -3.94 0.03 9.87
N ASP A 39 -2.79 -0.62 9.65
CA ASP A 39 -1.51 -0.15 10.16
C ASP A 39 -1.09 1.15 9.46
N MET A 40 -1.39 1.27 8.16
CA MET A 40 -1.21 2.51 7.42
C MET A 40 -2.09 3.63 7.96
N HIS A 41 -3.36 3.34 8.26
CA HIS A 41 -4.26 4.34 8.85
C HIS A 41 -3.76 4.85 10.20
N TRP A 42 -3.37 3.96 11.12
CA TRP A 42 -2.84 4.39 12.42
C TRP A 42 -1.49 5.11 12.30
N ALA A 43 -0.64 4.72 11.35
CA ALA A 43 0.56 5.47 11.03
C ALA A 43 0.23 6.89 10.54
N LEU A 44 -0.79 7.06 9.70
CA LEU A 44 -1.29 8.38 9.28
C LEU A 44 -1.91 9.19 10.42
N VAL A 45 -2.50 8.57 11.43
CA VAL A 45 -2.97 9.34 12.59
C VAL A 45 -1.78 9.80 13.43
N ALA A 46 -0.77 8.95 13.59
CA ALA A 46 0.41 9.21 14.42
C ALA A 46 1.49 10.09 13.76
N HIS A 47 1.54 10.19 12.41
CA HIS A 47 2.62 10.90 11.70
C HIS A 47 2.62 12.43 11.87
N ARG A 48 1.55 13.03 12.41
CA ARG A 48 1.31 14.49 12.36
C ARG A 48 2.48 15.34 12.88
N ASP A 49 3.31 14.80 13.78
CA ASP A 49 4.43 15.52 14.41
C ASP A 49 5.83 15.04 13.99
N GLN A 50 5.94 14.10 13.04
CA GLN A 50 7.23 13.51 12.65
C GLN A 50 7.69 14.00 11.27
N ARG A 51 8.75 14.83 11.25
CA ARG A 51 9.24 15.47 10.02
C ARG A 51 10.30 14.65 9.27
N ASP A 52 11.02 13.77 9.95
CA ASP A 52 12.17 13.02 9.42
C ASP A 52 11.84 11.59 8.97
N ILE A 53 10.86 11.45 8.07
CA ILE A 53 10.48 10.17 7.47
C ILE A 53 10.96 10.16 6.01
N ASN A 54 11.66 9.11 5.60
CA ASN A 54 12.07 8.91 4.21
C ASN A 54 11.80 7.46 3.77
N LEU A 55 10.84 7.30 2.86
CA LEU A 55 10.38 6.02 2.34
C LEU A 55 10.95 5.69 0.95
N SER A 56 11.88 6.50 0.42
CA SER A 56 12.52 6.27 -0.90
C SER A 56 13.24 4.92 -1.06
N SER A 57 13.61 4.27 0.05
CA SER A 57 14.23 2.94 0.02
C SER A 57 13.24 1.81 -0.30
N LEU A 58 11.94 2.02 -0.06
CA LEU A 58 10.90 1.05 -0.36
C LEU A 58 10.75 0.89 -1.88
N ARG A 59 10.81 -0.36 -2.33
CA ARG A 59 10.49 -0.77 -3.70
C ARG A 59 9.17 -1.53 -3.79
N MET A 60 8.69 -2.04 -2.66
CA MET A 60 7.43 -2.78 -2.58
C MET A 60 6.81 -2.63 -1.19
N LEU A 61 5.54 -2.23 -1.14
CA LEU A 61 4.72 -2.15 0.06
C LEU A 61 3.51 -3.07 -0.14
N ILE A 62 3.57 -4.26 0.44
CA ILE A 62 2.53 -5.27 0.32
C ILE A 62 1.42 -4.95 1.32
N VAL A 63 0.20 -4.77 0.82
CA VAL A 63 -0.98 -4.55 1.67
C VAL A 63 -1.72 -5.88 1.82
N ALA A 64 -1.65 -6.47 3.01
CA ALA A 64 -2.09 -7.84 3.30
C ALA A 64 -3.09 -7.88 4.46
N ASP A 65 -4.37 -7.70 4.15
CA ASP A 65 -5.46 -7.72 5.17
C ASP A 65 -6.04 -9.12 5.45
N GLY A 66 -5.45 -10.18 4.89
CA GLY A 66 -5.91 -11.55 5.07
C GLY A 66 -7.30 -11.75 4.44
N ALA A 67 -8.26 -12.25 5.23
CA ALA A 67 -9.65 -12.43 4.80
C ALA A 67 -10.45 -11.11 4.70
N ASN A 68 -9.89 -10.00 5.18
CA ASN A 68 -10.56 -8.71 5.16
C ASN A 68 -10.31 -7.99 3.82
N PRO A 69 -11.30 -7.27 3.26
CA PRO A 69 -11.07 -6.43 2.11
C PRO A 69 -10.09 -5.31 2.47
N TRP A 70 -9.20 -4.98 1.53
CA TRP A 70 -8.24 -3.89 1.71
C TRP A 70 -8.96 -2.54 1.69
N SER A 71 -8.54 -1.62 2.55
CA SER A 71 -9.05 -0.25 2.51
C SER A 71 -8.30 0.59 1.48
N ILE A 72 -8.90 0.79 0.30
CA ILE A 72 -8.37 1.65 -0.76
C ILE A 72 -8.17 3.08 -0.24
N SER A 73 -9.12 3.60 0.52
CA SER A 73 -9.01 4.94 1.13
C SER A 73 -7.81 5.07 2.07
N SER A 74 -7.44 3.99 2.77
CA SER A 74 -6.23 3.99 3.60
C SER A 74 -4.96 4.00 2.75
N CYS A 75 -4.94 3.31 1.60
CA CYS A 75 -3.83 3.36 0.65
C CYS A 75 -3.67 4.76 0.03
N ASP A 76 -4.76 5.37 -0.45
CA ASP A 76 -4.72 6.70 -1.07
C ASP A 76 -4.31 7.78 -0.07
N ALA A 77 -4.88 7.78 1.12
CA ALA A 77 -4.48 8.72 2.18
C ALA A 77 -3.01 8.55 2.56
N PHE A 78 -2.51 7.31 2.57
CA PHE A 78 -1.11 7.01 2.87
C PHE A 78 -0.19 7.54 1.76
N LEU A 79 -0.52 7.26 0.50
CA LEU A 79 0.20 7.79 -0.65
C LEU A 79 0.26 9.31 -0.63
N ASN A 80 -0.89 9.98 -0.46
CA ASN A 80 -0.96 11.44 -0.53
C ASN A 80 -0.05 12.12 0.50
N VAL A 81 0.03 11.57 1.72
CA VAL A 81 0.90 12.11 2.78
C VAL A 81 2.37 11.78 2.52
N PHE A 82 2.68 10.50 2.27
CA PHE A 82 4.05 10.01 2.24
C PHE A 82 4.73 10.15 0.88
N GLN A 83 4.02 10.58 -0.17
CA GLN A 83 4.60 10.91 -1.47
C GLN A 83 5.67 12.01 -1.34
N SER A 84 5.38 13.04 -0.54
CA SER A 84 6.35 14.11 -0.20
C SER A 84 7.58 13.59 0.56
N LYS A 85 7.48 12.38 1.14
CA LYS A 85 8.52 11.69 1.91
C LYS A 85 9.22 10.59 1.11
N GLY A 86 9.12 10.63 -0.22
CA GLY A 86 9.81 9.73 -1.14
C GLY A 86 9.09 8.40 -1.39
N LEU A 87 7.85 8.23 -0.91
CA LEU A 87 7.04 7.06 -1.27
C LEU A 87 6.57 7.18 -2.72
N ARG A 88 6.89 6.16 -3.52
CA ARG A 88 6.51 6.08 -4.93
C ARG A 88 5.19 5.31 -5.06
N GLN A 89 4.24 5.78 -5.86
CA GLN A 89 2.90 5.18 -5.94
C GLN A 89 2.94 3.73 -6.42
N GLU A 90 3.84 3.42 -7.35
CA GLU A 90 4.00 2.10 -7.95
C GLU A 90 4.50 1.02 -6.99
N VAL A 91 4.97 1.39 -5.79
CA VAL A 91 5.47 0.43 -4.81
C VAL A 91 4.34 -0.23 -4.04
N ILE A 92 3.15 0.41 -3.96
CA ILE A 92 2.02 -0.20 -3.28
C ILE A 92 1.54 -1.41 -4.08
N CYS A 93 1.41 -2.52 -3.38
CA CYS A 93 1.12 -3.82 -3.96
C CYS A 93 0.05 -4.50 -3.11
N PRO A 94 -1.24 -4.21 -3.33
CA PRO A 94 -2.27 -4.96 -2.64
C PRO A 94 -2.17 -6.46 -2.95
N CYS A 95 -2.42 -7.29 -1.94
CA CYS A 95 -2.39 -8.73 -2.09
C CYS A 95 -3.67 -9.40 -1.60
N ALA A 96 -4.04 -10.47 -2.29
CA ALA A 96 -5.05 -11.43 -1.84
C ALA A 96 -4.33 -12.75 -1.53
N SER A 97 -4.64 -13.37 -0.40
CA SER A 97 -4.06 -14.65 -0.01
C SER A 97 -5.14 -15.63 0.44
N SER A 98 -4.95 -16.91 0.12
CA SER A 98 -5.73 -18.01 0.67
C SER A 98 -4.77 -19.00 1.35
N PRO A 99 -4.88 -19.17 2.67
CA PRO A 99 -4.08 -20.18 3.38
C PRO A 99 -4.48 -21.61 3.00
N GLU A 100 -5.74 -21.86 2.65
CA GLU A 100 -6.24 -23.19 2.24
C GLU A 100 -5.62 -23.64 0.90
N ALA A 101 -5.37 -22.69 0.00
CA ALA A 101 -4.74 -22.93 -1.29
C ALA A 101 -3.22 -22.64 -1.29
N LEU A 102 -2.63 -22.27 -0.14
CA LEU A 102 -1.23 -21.84 -0.01
C LEU A 102 -0.79 -20.82 -1.09
N THR A 103 -1.70 -19.93 -1.49
CA THR A 103 -1.53 -19.04 -2.65
C THR A 103 -1.62 -17.59 -2.25
N VAL A 104 -0.76 -16.75 -2.84
CA VAL A 104 -0.81 -15.29 -2.74
C VAL A 104 -0.79 -14.67 -4.13
N ALA A 105 -1.75 -13.78 -4.38
CA ALA A 105 -1.83 -12.96 -5.58
C ALA A 105 -1.47 -11.52 -5.23
N ILE A 106 -0.40 -11.00 -5.83
CA ILE A 106 0.07 -9.62 -5.63
C ILE A 106 -0.18 -8.83 -6.92
N ARG A 107 -0.81 -7.66 -6.80
CA ARG A 107 -1.04 -6.75 -7.93
C ARG A 107 -0.31 -5.44 -7.68
N ARG A 108 0.29 -4.83 -8.70
CA ARG A 108 0.81 -3.46 -8.58
C ARG A 108 -0.36 -2.48 -8.50
N TYR A 109 -0.24 -1.48 -7.63
CA TYR A 109 -1.24 -0.41 -7.54
C TYR A 109 -1.28 0.35 -8.87
N CYS A 110 -2.41 0.21 -9.58
CA CYS A 110 -2.73 1.01 -10.76
C CYS A 110 -3.84 1.98 -10.35
N HIS A 111 -3.70 3.25 -10.72
CA HIS A 111 -4.70 4.32 -10.51
C HIS A 111 -6.09 3.98 -11.10
N MET A 112 -6.24 2.87 -11.84
CA MET A 112 -7.50 2.38 -12.37
C MET A 112 -8.46 1.75 -11.35
N LEU A 113 -8.08 1.57 -10.08
CA LEU A 113 -9.03 1.16 -9.03
C LEU A 113 -9.87 2.35 -8.54
N THR A 114 -10.48 3.11 -9.45
CA THR A 114 -11.56 4.03 -9.07
C THR A 114 -12.78 3.22 -8.69
N VAL A 115 -13.01 3.13 -7.39
CA VAL A 115 -14.22 2.58 -6.78
C VAL A 115 -15.32 3.64 -6.87
N ASP A 116 -16.50 3.28 -7.38
CA ASP A 116 -17.71 4.07 -7.12
C ASP A 116 -17.89 4.19 -5.58
N SER A 117 -18.58 5.24 -5.14
CA SER A 117 -19.07 5.53 -3.77
C SER A 117 -19.63 4.34 -2.97
N ARG A 118 -19.86 3.19 -3.62
CA ARG A 118 -20.31 1.91 -3.08
C ARG A 118 -19.21 0.86 -2.84
N GLY A 119 -17.93 1.20 -2.99
CA GLY A 119 -16.81 0.30 -2.61
C GLY A 119 -16.58 -0.90 -3.55
N ARG A 120 -17.14 -0.89 -4.77
CA ARG A 120 -16.84 -1.90 -5.81
C ARG A 120 -15.70 -1.46 -6.73
N ALA A 121 -14.61 -2.23 -6.78
CA ALA A 121 -13.51 -1.99 -7.73
C ALA A 121 -14.06 -2.02 -9.16
N LEU A 122 -14.06 -0.86 -9.84
CA LEU A 122 -14.41 -0.81 -11.26
C LEU A 122 -13.18 -1.26 -12.04
N ILE A 123 -13.28 -2.43 -12.67
CA ILE A 123 -12.38 -2.75 -13.79
C ILE A 123 -12.86 -1.88 -14.94
N LYS A 124 -12.16 -0.78 -15.25
CA LYS A 124 -12.44 0.00 -16.46
C LYS A 124 -12.03 -0.89 -17.65
N PRO A 125 -12.97 -1.37 -18.49
CA PRO A 125 -12.58 -2.04 -19.72
C PRO A 125 -11.82 -1.01 -20.57
N GLU A 126 -10.60 -1.37 -20.98
CA GLU A 126 -9.82 -0.57 -21.90
C GLU A 126 -10.63 -0.36 -23.18
N GLY A 127 -11.08 0.87 -23.41
CA GLY A 127 -11.87 1.24 -24.57
C GLY A 127 -11.01 1.06 -25.83
N ARG A 128 -11.44 0.14 -26.70
CA ARG A 128 -10.99 0.03 -28.09
C ARG A 128 -11.02 1.42 -28.75
N PRO A 129 -10.03 1.82 -29.57
CA PRO A 129 -10.07 3.09 -30.29
C PRO A 129 -11.16 2.99 -31.38
N GLY A 130 -12.33 3.56 -31.10
CA GLY A 130 -13.47 3.61 -32.03
C GLY A 130 -13.66 5.02 -32.56
N ASN A 131 -13.32 5.19 -33.83
CA ASN A 131 -13.66 6.26 -34.78
C ASN A 131 -14.30 7.56 -34.25
N GLN A 132 -13.59 8.66 -34.48
CA GLN A 132 -14.22 9.96 -34.74
C GLN A 132 -15.11 9.81 -35.98
N SER A 133 -16.43 9.92 -35.81
CA SER A 133 -17.35 10.23 -36.91
C SER A 133 -18.05 11.54 -36.59
N SER A 134 -17.73 12.51 -37.43
CA SER A 134 -18.20 13.88 -37.48
C SER A 134 -19.72 14.00 -37.64
N SER A 135 -20.28 15.05 -37.02
CA SER A 135 -21.37 15.90 -37.55
C SER A 135 -22.78 15.29 -37.65
N PRO A 136 -23.85 16.10 -37.80
CA PRO A 136 -23.94 17.50 -38.27
C PRO A 136 -23.68 18.57 -37.23
#